data_AF-A0A480PP36-F1
#
_entry.id   AF-A0A480PP36-F1
#
_cell.length_a   1.000
_cell.length_b   1.000
_cell.length_c   1.000
_cell.angle_alpha   90.00
_cell.angle_beta   90.00
_cell.angle_gamma   90.00
#
_symmetry.space_group_name_H-M   'P 1'
#
loop_
_entity.id
_entity.type
_entity.pdbx_description
1 polymer ?
#
loop_
_entity_poly.entity_id
_entity_poly.type
_entity_poly.pdbx_seq_one_letter_code
_entity_poly.pdbx_strand_id
1 'polypeptide(L)'
;MQGRSRLTLVLLSVAIACAVAQYVPPWTEDCRKSTYPPSGPTYRGPVPWYTINLDLPPYKRWHELMVDKAPALKVIVNSLKNMVNAFVPSGKILEIVDQKLPGLLGNFPGPFEEEMKGIAAVTGIPLGEIISYNIFYEFFTICTSIITEDKGGHLLHGRNMDFGLLLGWNINNNTWVVTEQLKPLTVNLNFQRNNKTVFKAASFAGYVGVMTGFKPGLFSLTLNERFSSNGGYIGILEWVLGKKDAKWIGFILRSVLENSTSYEEAKNILTKTKLLAPAYFILGGNVSGEGCVITRDRKESLDVYELDPKQGRWYVVQTNYDRWKNTFFLDDRRTPAKICLNQTTQEVTFSMSICRKKQ
;
A
#
# COMPACT_ATOMS: atom_id res chain seq x y z
N MET A 1 0.19 -1.30 -61.56
CA MET A 1 0.82 -0.41 -60.56
C MET A 1 -0.11 -0.01 -59.39
N GLN A 2 -1.19 -0.75 -59.08
CA GLN A 2 -2.17 -0.37 -58.03
C GLN A 2 -1.93 -1.01 -56.64
N GLY A 3 -1.08 -2.06 -56.53
CA GLY A 3 -0.87 -2.79 -55.28
C GLY A 3 0.05 -2.11 -54.25
N ARG A 4 1.10 -1.42 -54.71
CA ARG A 4 2.08 -0.74 -53.82
C ARG A 4 1.49 0.47 -53.08
N SER A 5 0.57 1.20 -53.72
CA SER A 5 -0.07 2.38 -53.14
C SER A 5 -1.02 2.01 -51.99
N ARG A 6 -1.77 0.91 -52.11
CA ARG A 6 -2.69 0.45 -51.05
C ARG A 6 -1.94 -0.05 -49.81
N LEU A 7 -0.83 -0.76 -49.98
CA LEU A 7 0.00 -1.23 -48.85
C LEU A 7 0.60 -0.06 -48.07
N THR A 8 1.06 0.97 -48.78
CA THR A 8 1.62 2.18 -48.16
C THR A 8 0.55 2.96 -47.40
N LEU A 9 -0.69 3.05 -47.93
CA LEU A 9 -1.81 3.71 -47.26
C LEU A 9 -2.24 2.98 -46.00
N VAL A 10 -2.24 1.63 -46.02
CA VAL A 10 -2.57 0.78 -44.86
C VAL A 10 -1.48 0.89 -43.78
N LEU A 11 -0.21 0.90 -44.17
CA LEU A 11 0.88 1.10 -43.22
C LEU A 11 0.85 2.51 -42.59
N LEU A 12 0.51 3.54 -43.36
CA LEU A 12 0.34 4.90 -42.84
C LEU A 12 -0.86 5.00 -41.88
N SER A 13 -2.00 4.38 -42.22
CA SER A 13 -3.18 4.42 -41.35
C SER A 13 -2.99 3.58 -40.08
N VAL A 14 -2.24 2.48 -40.13
CA VAL A 14 -1.82 1.74 -38.93
C VAL A 14 -0.84 2.56 -38.09
N ALA A 15 0.15 3.22 -38.70
CA ALA A 15 1.10 4.07 -37.98
C ALA A 15 0.40 5.28 -37.33
N ILE A 16 -0.55 5.92 -38.04
CA ILE A 16 -1.38 6.99 -37.50
C ILE A 16 -2.26 6.46 -36.37
N ALA A 17 -2.96 5.34 -36.56
CA ALA A 17 -3.80 4.75 -35.50
C ALA A 17 -2.98 4.37 -34.25
N CYS A 18 -1.77 3.84 -34.40
CA CYS A 18 -0.85 3.58 -33.30
C CYS A 18 -0.36 4.87 -32.62
N ALA A 19 -0.07 5.93 -33.39
CA ALA A 19 0.34 7.22 -32.85
C ALA A 19 -0.82 7.92 -32.11
N VAL A 20 -2.06 7.85 -32.62
CA VAL A 20 -3.23 8.48 -31.97
C VAL A 20 -3.67 7.68 -30.74
N ALA A 21 -3.50 6.35 -30.73
CA ALA A 21 -3.80 5.52 -29.57
C ALA A 21 -2.97 5.89 -28.32
N GLN A 22 -1.76 6.44 -28.50
CA GLN A 22 -0.96 6.95 -27.37
C GLN A 22 -1.58 8.22 -26.73
N TYR A 23 -2.38 9.00 -27.47
CA TYR A 23 -3.02 10.22 -26.97
C TYR A 23 -4.39 9.97 -26.30
N VAL A 24 -4.88 8.74 -26.27
CA VAL A 24 -6.12 8.39 -25.54
C VAL A 24 -5.72 7.86 -24.16
N PRO A 25 -6.22 8.46 -23.06
CA PRO A 25 -5.93 7.97 -21.71
C PRO A 25 -6.29 6.48 -21.54
N PRO A 26 -5.49 5.70 -20.79
CA PRO A 26 -4.34 6.14 -20.00
C PRO A 26 -3.08 6.38 -20.87
N TRP A 27 -2.44 7.55 -20.72
CA TRP A 27 -1.13 7.80 -21.31
C TRP A 27 -0.11 6.85 -20.69
N THR A 28 0.66 6.17 -21.53
CA THR A 28 1.72 5.26 -21.13
C THR A 28 3.04 5.68 -21.76
N GLU A 29 4.16 5.26 -21.17
CA GLU A 29 5.50 5.57 -21.65
C GLU A 29 6.39 4.32 -21.64
N ASP A 30 7.47 4.36 -22.39
CA ASP A 30 8.52 3.34 -22.35
C ASP A 30 9.24 3.32 -20.98
N CYS A 31 9.93 2.22 -20.70
CA CYS A 31 10.66 2.04 -19.45
C CYS A 31 11.68 3.16 -19.20
N ARG A 32 11.42 3.96 -18.16
CA ARG A 32 12.29 5.09 -17.77
C ARG A 32 13.66 4.63 -17.30
N LYS A 33 14.67 5.48 -17.53
CA LYS A 33 16.07 5.29 -17.09
C LYS A 33 16.56 6.52 -16.34
N SER A 34 17.61 6.35 -15.53
CA SER A 34 18.31 7.45 -14.84
C SER A 34 17.41 8.32 -13.95
N THR A 35 16.42 7.71 -13.30
CA THR A 35 15.47 8.40 -12.39
C THR A 35 15.90 8.35 -10.92
N TYR A 36 17.02 7.69 -10.63
CA TYR A 36 17.59 7.57 -9.28
C TYR A 36 19.02 8.15 -9.24
N PRO A 37 19.38 9.01 -8.26
CA PRO A 37 18.54 9.47 -7.14
C PRO A 37 17.35 10.34 -7.62
N PRO A 38 16.21 10.34 -6.90
CA PRO A 38 14.99 11.02 -7.35
C PRO A 38 15.17 12.51 -7.59
N SER A 39 14.73 12.98 -8.75
CA SER A 39 14.75 14.38 -9.15
C SER A 39 13.68 14.67 -10.22
N GLY A 40 13.53 15.93 -10.62
CA GLY A 40 12.61 16.34 -11.67
C GLY A 40 11.12 16.34 -11.25
N PRO A 41 10.19 16.42 -12.22
CA PRO A 41 8.78 16.72 -11.95
C PRO A 41 8.02 15.61 -11.23
N THR A 42 8.51 14.36 -11.29
CA THR A 42 7.90 13.22 -10.58
C THR A 42 8.33 13.14 -9.11
N TYR A 43 9.37 13.88 -8.70
CA TYR A 43 9.83 13.91 -7.32
C TYR A 43 9.14 15.04 -6.55
N ARG A 44 8.34 14.67 -5.53
CA ARG A 44 7.59 15.64 -4.70
C ARG A 44 8.37 16.11 -3.46
N GLY A 45 9.45 15.43 -3.12
CA GLY A 45 10.26 15.73 -1.94
C GLY A 45 10.57 14.49 -1.11
N PRO A 46 11.46 14.63 -0.11
CA PRO A 46 11.83 13.54 0.78
C PRO A 46 10.71 13.25 1.78
N VAL A 47 10.68 12.02 2.30
CA VAL A 47 9.75 11.61 3.36
C VAL A 47 10.47 11.71 4.71
N PRO A 48 9.91 12.44 5.70
CA PRO A 48 10.54 12.60 7.02
C PRO A 48 10.52 11.30 7.82
N TRP A 49 11.49 11.16 8.73
CA TRP A 49 11.61 10.02 9.65
C TRP A 49 11.18 10.40 11.06
N TYR A 50 10.43 9.50 11.70
CA TYR A 50 10.02 9.61 13.11
C TYR A 50 10.33 8.30 13.83
N THR A 51 10.69 8.40 15.11
CA THR A 51 10.85 7.23 15.97
C THR A 51 9.56 6.98 16.73
N ILE A 52 9.03 5.76 16.65
CA ILE A 52 7.89 5.33 17.47
C ILE A 52 8.44 4.45 18.59
N ASN A 53 8.40 4.95 19.82
CA ASN A 53 8.90 4.23 20.98
C ASN A 53 7.85 3.24 21.52
N LEU A 54 8.05 1.94 21.29
CA LEU A 54 7.18 0.86 21.74
C LEU A 54 7.20 0.64 23.25
N ASP A 55 8.20 1.17 23.96
CA ASP A 55 8.29 1.13 25.43
C ASP A 55 7.30 2.10 26.08
N LEU A 56 6.79 3.10 25.34
CA LEU A 56 5.72 3.97 25.80
C LEU A 56 4.38 3.21 25.83
N PRO A 57 3.48 3.56 26.78
CA PRO A 57 2.09 3.11 26.72
C PRO A 57 1.49 3.42 25.34
N PRO A 58 0.72 2.50 24.72
CA PRO A 58 0.14 2.66 23.39
C PRO A 58 -0.44 4.05 23.12
N TYR A 59 -1.24 4.57 24.05
CA TYR A 59 -1.82 5.90 23.99
C TYR A 59 -0.83 7.02 23.66
N LYS A 60 0.40 6.97 24.20
CA LYS A 60 1.40 8.04 24.05
C LYS A 60 2.28 7.92 22.81
N ARG A 61 2.28 6.77 22.12
CA ARG A 61 3.29 6.43 21.09
C ARG A 61 3.31 7.38 19.88
N TRP A 62 2.17 7.95 19.55
CA TRP A 62 2.00 8.80 18.36
C TRP A 62 2.02 10.30 18.66
N HIS A 63 2.16 10.70 19.92
CA HIS A 63 1.96 12.10 20.33
C HIS A 63 2.91 13.06 19.62
N GLU A 64 4.21 12.77 19.63
CA GLU A 64 5.23 13.61 18.98
C GLU A 64 4.94 13.81 17.49
N LEU A 65 4.68 12.73 16.76
CA LEU A 65 4.32 12.78 15.35
C LEU A 65 3.02 13.57 15.12
N MET A 66 2.04 13.46 16.02
CA MET A 66 0.78 14.18 15.89
C MET A 66 0.93 15.68 16.17
N VAL A 67 1.90 16.13 16.98
CA VAL A 67 2.18 17.57 17.13
C VAL A 67 2.52 18.18 15.76
N ASP A 68 3.35 17.50 14.98
CA ASP A 68 3.78 17.98 13.66
C ASP A 68 2.70 17.82 12.58
N LYS A 69 1.99 16.68 12.59
CA LYS A 69 1.12 16.27 11.47
C LYS A 69 -0.37 16.51 11.70
N ALA A 70 -0.79 16.91 12.90
CA ALA A 70 -2.19 17.22 13.19
C ALA A 70 -2.82 18.23 12.21
N PRO A 71 -2.15 19.33 11.79
CA PRO A 71 -2.75 20.25 10.83
C PRO A 71 -3.11 19.58 9.50
N ALA A 72 -2.20 18.79 8.94
CA ALA A 72 -2.45 18.06 7.69
C ALA A 72 -3.53 16.98 7.88
N LEU A 73 -3.56 16.31 9.03
CA LEU A 73 -4.55 15.26 9.32
C LEU A 73 -5.96 15.87 9.43
N LYS A 74 -6.10 17.05 10.04
CA LYS A 74 -7.37 17.77 10.09
C LYS A 74 -7.88 18.14 8.70
N VAL A 75 -6.98 18.55 7.79
CA VAL A 75 -7.35 18.91 6.41
C VAL A 75 -7.98 17.72 5.69
N ILE A 76 -7.32 16.55 5.70
CA ILE A 76 -7.86 15.37 5.01
C ILE A 76 -9.16 14.87 5.63
N VAL A 77 -9.25 14.85 6.96
CA VAL A 77 -10.47 14.42 7.66
C VAL A 77 -11.63 15.35 7.32
N ASN A 78 -11.40 16.67 7.31
CA ASN A 78 -12.43 17.64 6.89
C ASN A 78 -12.84 17.47 5.43
N SER A 79 -11.89 17.20 4.52
CA SER A 79 -12.20 16.90 3.11
C SER A 79 -13.05 15.64 2.95
N LEU A 80 -12.76 14.58 3.70
CA LEU A 80 -13.58 13.36 3.72
C LEU A 80 -15.00 13.65 4.26
N LYS A 81 -15.12 14.41 5.35
CA LYS A 81 -16.43 14.82 5.90
C LYS A 81 -17.26 15.61 4.89
N ASN A 82 -16.64 16.60 4.24
CA ASN A 82 -17.32 17.43 3.24
C ASN A 82 -17.79 16.61 2.04
N MET A 83 -16.99 15.62 1.62
CA MET A 83 -17.38 14.71 0.55
C MET A 83 -18.57 13.85 0.95
N VAL A 84 -18.54 13.24 2.13
CA VAL A 84 -19.67 12.46 2.65
C VAL A 84 -20.94 13.32 2.74
N ASN A 85 -20.83 14.56 3.23
CA ASN A 85 -21.95 15.49 3.27
C ASN A 85 -22.46 15.89 1.88
N ALA A 86 -21.58 16.04 0.89
CA ALA A 86 -22.01 16.37 -0.47
C ALA A 86 -22.84 15.24 -1.09
N PHE A 87 -22.51 13.97 -0.82
CA PHE A 87 -23.27 12.82 -1.30
C PHE A 87 -24.48 12.49 -0.42
N VAL A 88 -24.39 12.74 0.89
CA VAL A 88 -25.44 12.45 1.88
C VAL A 88 -25.65 13.68 2.76
N PRO A 89 -26.37 14.71 2.26
CA PRO A 89 -26.48 16.03 2.91
C PRO A 89 -27.28 16.04 4.20
N SER A 90 -27.94 14.92 4.54
CA SER A 90 -28.68 14.78 5.79
C SER A 90 -27.83 14.88 7.07
N GLY A 91 -26.49 14.80 6.96
CA GLY A 91 -25.56 14.81 8.10
C GLY A 91 -25.59 13.55 8.97
N LYS A 92 -26.59 12.67 8.79
CA LYS A 92 -26.79 11.46 9.60
C LYS A 92 -25.60 10.51 9.60
N ILE A 93 -24.87 10.41 8.48
CA ILE A 93 -23.68 9.54 8.40
C ILE A 93 -22.58 10.08 9.31
N LEU A 94 -22.35 11.40 9.31
CA LEU A 94 -21.36 12.00 10.20
C LEU A 94 -21.76 11.86 11.67
N GLU A 95 -23.03 12.02 11.99
CA GLU A 95 -23.53 11.79 13.35
C GLU A 95 -23.28 10.34 13.81
N ILE A 96 -23.53 9.35 12.93
CA ILE A 96 -23.24 7.94 13.21
C ILE A 96 -21.73 7.74 13.42
N VAL A 97 -20.90 8.33 12.56
CA VAL A 97 -19.43 8.25 12.67
C VAL A 97 -18.97 8.82 14.01
N ASP A 98 -19.40 10.03 14.34
CA ASP A 98 -18.90 10.77 15.49
C ASP A 98 -19.40 10.19 16.83
N GLN A 99 -20.66 9.71 16.87
CA GLN A 99 -21.31 9.32 18.13
C GLN A 99 -21.46 7.81 18.31
N LYS A 100 -21.61 7.03 17.24
CA LYS A 100 -22.03 5.61 17.34
C LYS A 100 -20.96 4.63 16.87
N LEU A 101 -20.11 5.01 15.93
CA LEU A 101 -19.13 4.10 15.32
C LEU A 101 -18.18 3.43 16.34
N PRO A 102 -17.63 4.13 17.35
CA PRO A 102 -16.80 3.48 18.36
C PRO A 102 -17.56 2.37 19.12
N GLY A 103 -18.82 2.62 19.48
CA GLY A 103 -19.68 1.63 20.14
C GLY A 103 -20.06 0.46 19.23
N LEU A 104 -20.36 0.73 17.95
CA LEU A 104 -20.73 -0.28 16.96
C LEU A 104 -19.59 -1.26 16.67
N LEU A 105 -18.37 -0.75 16.53
CA LEU A 105 -17.20 -1.60 16.29
C LEU A 105 -16.69 -2.27 17.58
N GLY A 106 -17.05 -1.69 18.73
CA GLY A 106 -16.57 -2.11 20.04
C GLY A 106 -15.05 -1.97 20.17
N ASN A 107 -14.50 -2.64 21.17
CA ASN A 107 -13.07 -2.53 21.48
C ASN A 107 -12.21 -3.16 20.37
N PHE A 108 -11.21 -2.42 19.94
CA PHE A 108 -10.19 -2.95 19.03
C PHE A 108 -9.12 -3.64 19.87
N PRO A 109 -8.45 -4.69 19.34
CA PRO A 109 -7.36 -5.31 20.08
C PRO A 109 -6.26 -4.28 20.38
N GLY A 110 -5.71 -4.33 21.59
CA GLY A 110 -4.48 -3.60 21.90
C GLY A 110 -3.34 -4.04 20.95
N PRO A 111 -2.46 -3.11 20.54
CA PRO A 111 -2.33 -1.72 21.00
C PRO A 111 -3.17 -0.70 20.22
N PHE A 112 -3.89 -1.12 19.18
CA PHE A 112 -4.45 -0.22 18.16
C PHE A 112 -5.52 0.74 18.72
N GLU A 113 -6.37 0.27 19.63
CA GLU A 113 -7.42 1.10 20.23
C GLU A 113 -6.85 2.32 20.96
N GLU A 114 -5.91 2.07 21.87
CA GLU A 114 -5.30 3.11 22.69
C GLU A 114 -4.45 4.07 21.86
N GLU A 115 -3.76 3.57 20.83
CA GLU A 115 -3.04 4.43 19.89
C GLU A 115 -3.99 5.37 19.12
N MET A 116 -5.14 4.88 18.64
CA MET A 116 -6.16 5.73 18.00
C MET A 116 -6.75 6.75 18.97
N LYS A 117 -6.99 6.39 20.23
CA LYS A 117 -7.44 7.32 21.27
C LYS A 117 -6.40 8.42 21.56
N GLY A 118 -5.12 8.07 21.62
CA GLY A 118 -4.03 9.03 21.78
C GLY A 118 -3.95 10.03 20.63
N ILE A 119 -4.07 9.55 19.39
CA ILE A 119 -4.14 10.40 18.19
C ILE A 119 -5.33 11.36 18.27
N ALA A 120 -6.53 10.84 18.59
CA ALA A 120 -7.74 11.65 18.74
C ALA A 120 -7.56 12.76 19.79
N ALA A 121 -6.96 12.42 20.95
CA ALA A 121 -6.75 13.38 22.03
C ALA A 121 -5.76 14.49 21.68
N VAL A 122 -4.63 14.19 21.03
CA VAL A 122 -3.62 15.20 20.65
C VAL A 122 -4.13 16.09 19.52
N THR A 123 -4.86 15.52 18.57
CA THR A 123 -5.34 16.26 17.39
C THR A 123 -6.62 17.03 17.71
N GLY A 124 -7.42 16.60 18.68
CA GLY A 124 -8.78 17.09 18.91
C GLY A 124 -9.79 16.62 17.86
N ILE A 125 -9.44 15.61 17.04
CA ILE A 125 -10.33 14.98 16.07
C ILE A 125 -11.18 13.93 16.80
N PRO A 126 -12.51 13.86 16.58
CA PRO A 126 -13.35 12.82 17.16
C PRO A 126 -12.82 11.40 16.90
N LEU A 127 -12.88 10.52 17.91
CA LEU A 127 -12.36 9.16 17.81
C LEU A 127 -13.00 8.37 16.65
N GLY A 128 -14.29 8.58 16.39
CA GLY A 128 -15.00 7.96 15.27
C GLY A 128 -14.42 8.33 13.90
N GLU A 129 -13.94 9.56 13.73
CA GLU A 129 -13.27 10.01 12.51
C GLU A 129 -11.86 9.40 12.38
N ILE A 130 -11.11 9.29 13.48
CA ILE A 130 -9.80 8.60 13.49
C ILE A 130 -9.97 7.11 13.15
N ILE A 131 -10.98 6.46 13.71
CA ILE A 131 -11.34 5.08 13.38
C ILE A 131 -11.71 4.99 11.89
N SER A 132 -12.58 5.86 11.39
CA SER A 132 -12.96 5.89 9.96
C SER A 132 -11.75 6.07 9.04
N TYR A 133 -10.81 6.94 9.43
CA TYR A 133 -9.55 7.13 8.71
C TYR A 133 -8.71 5.84 8.68
N ASN A 134 -8.68 5.06 9.76
CA ASN A 134 -8.00 3.77 9.79
C ASN A 134 -8.73 2.68 8.99
N ILE A 135 -10.06 2.70 8.96
CA ILE A 135 -10.90 1.81 8.13
C ILE A 135 -10.70 2.09 6.65
N PHE A 136 -10.53 3.36 6.28
CA PHE A 136 -10.44 3.80 4.89
C PHE A 136 -9.33 3.08 4.10
N TYR A 137 -8.24 2.72 4.78
CA TYR A 137 -7.12 1.97 4.20
C TYR A 137 -7.42 0.50 3.88
N GLU A 138 -8.56 -0.04 4.29
CA GLU A 138 -8.98 -1.43 4.03
C GLU A 138 -9.77 -1.57 2.70
N PHE A 139 -9.94 -0.48 1.93
CA PHE A 139 -10.85 -0.46 0.75
C PHE A 139 -10.31 0.23 -0.50
N PHE A 140 -9.48 1.26 -0.35
CA PHE A 140 -9.18 2.19 -1.44
C PHE A 140 -7.68 2.29 -1.75
N THR A 141 -6.93 1.19 -1.57
CA THR A 141 -5.53 1.11 -1.99
C THR A 141 -5.41 0.48 -3.37
N ILE A 142 -4.59 1.11 -4.21
CA ILE A 142 -4.09 0.57 -5.46
C ILE A 142 -2.57 0.55 -5.34
N CYS A 143 -1.95 -0.52 -5.84
CA CYS A 143 -0.61 -0.88 -5.39
C CYS A 143 0.16 -1.58 -6.51
N THR A 144 1.47 -1.35 -6.58
CA THR A 144 2.39 -2.22 -7.33
C THR A 144 3.53 -2.61 -6.40
N SER A 145 3.79 -3.90 -6.26
CA SER A 145 4.85 -4.44 -5.42
C SER A 145 5.67 -5.47 -6.20
N ILE A 146 6.98 -5.42 -6.02
CA ILE A 146 7.95 -6.21 -6.75
C ILE A 146 8.97 -6.76 -5.75
N ILE A 147 9.26 -8.04 -5.86
CA ILE A 147 10.47 -8.63 -5.28
C ILE A 147 11.32 -9.15 -6.44
N THR A 148 12.62 -8.86 -6.41
CA THR A 148 13.62 -9.40 -7.34
C THR A 148 14.74 -10.05 -6.57
N GLU A 149 15.34 -11.09 -7.16
CA GLU A 149 16.57 -11.72 -6.72
C GLU A 149 17.65 -11.56 -7.78
N ASP A 150 18.78 -10.96 -7.43
CA ASP A 150 19.93 -10.87 -8.34
C ASP A 150 20.69 -12.22 -8.44
N LYS A 151 21.65 -12.33 -9.36
CA LYS A 151 22.46 -13.56 -9.49
C LYS A 151 23.31 -13.91 -8.27
N GLY A 152 23.56 -12.95 -7.39
CA GLY A 152 24.24 -13.16 -6.11
C GLY A 152 23.30 -13.67 -5.00
N GLY A 153 22.00 -13.82 -5.28
CA GLY A 153 21.00 -14.22 -4.30
C GLY A 153 20.51 -13.06 -3.43
N HIS A 154 20.80 -11.80 -3.78
CA HIS A 154 20.33 -10.65 -3.01
C HIS A 154 18.91 -10.28 -3.40
N LEU A 155 18.08 -10.09 -2.37
CA LEU A 155 16.69 -9.70 -2.53
C LEU A 155 16.51 -8.18 -2.46
N LEU A 156 15.73 -7.65 -3.39
CA LEU A 156 15.19 -6.28 -3.32
C LEU A 156 13.68 -6.34 -3.33
N HIS A 157 13.07 -5.50 -2.49
CA HIS A 157 11.63 -5.36 -2.39
C HIS A 157 11.24 -3.89 -2.58
N GLY A 158 10.67 -3.60 -3.75
CA GLY A 158 10.29 -2.25 -4.18
C GLY A 158 8.78 -2.16 -4.40
N ARG A 159 8.21 -0.96 -4.19
CA ARG A 159 6.76 -0.80 -4.21
C ARG A 159 6.30 0.65 -4.46
N ASN A 160 5.14 0.82 -5.12
CA ASN A 160 4.42 2.09 -5.27
C ASN A 160 3.08 2.07 -4.53
N MET A 161 2.78 3.12 -3.75
CA MET A 161 1.52 3.33 -3.04
C MET A 161 0.62 4.30 -3.80
N ASP A 162 -0.51 3.81 -4.30
CA ASP A 162 -1.52 4.60 -4.98
C ASP A 162 -2.78 4.61 -4.11
N PHE A 163 -3.20 5.77 -3.58
CA PHE A 163 -4.29 5.81 -2.60
C PHE A 163 -5.13 7.08 -2.73
N GLY A 164 -6.41 6.99 -2.38
CA GLY A 164 -7.35 8.12 -2.43
C GLY A 164 -7.85 8.45 -3.83
N LEU A 165 -7.69 7.52 -4.77
CA LEU A 165 -8.21 7.63 -6.12
C LEU A 165 -9.74 7.69 -6.10
N LEU A 166 -10.32 8.43 -7.05
CA LEU A 166 -11.77 8.64 -7.19
C LEU A 166 -12.44 9.42 -6.04
N LEU A 167 -11.66 9.95 -5.09
CA LEU A 167 -12.18 10.75 -3.98
C LEU A 167 -11.86 12.23 -4.14
N GLY A 168 -12.83 12.93 -4.74
CA GLY A 168 -12.80 14.37 -4.96
C GLY A 168 -11.85 14.73 -6.10
N TRP A 169 -12.39 15.21 -7.22
CA TRP A 169 -11.59 15.63 -8.36
C TRP A 169 -11.34 17.15 -8.33
N ASN A 170 -10.07 17.54 -8.41
CA ASN A 170 -9.69 18.95 -8.55
C ASN A 170 -9.42 19.26 -10.03
N ILE A 171 -10.35 19.99 -10.66
CA ILE A 171 -10.28 20.39 -12.08
C ILE A 171 -9.14 21.37 -12.39
N ASN A 172 -8.63 22.09 -11.39
CA ASN A 172 -7.63 23.14 -11.62
C ASN A 172 -6.23 22.56 -11.84
N ASN A 173 -5.95 21.38 -11.29
CA ASN A 173 -4.64 20.74 -11.38
C ASN A 173 -4.70 19.26 -11.79
N ASN A 174 -5.90 18.75 -12.11
CA ASN A 174 -6.16 17.38 -12.52
C ASN A 174 -5.64 16.33 -11.52
N THR A 175 -5.97 16.51 -10.24
CA THR A 175 -5.58 15.59 -9.17
C THR A 175 -6.75 15.17 -8.29
N TRP A 176 -6.60 14.01 -7.65
CA TRP A 176 -7.51 13.56 -6.61
C TRP A 176 -7.17 14.25 -5.28
N VAL A 177 -8.16 14.91 -4.68
CA VAL A 177 -7.99 15.73 -3.47
C VAL A 177 -7.39 14.90 -2.33
N VAL A 178 -7.96 13.73 -2.07
CA VAL A 178 -7.49 12.84 -0.99
C VAL A 178 -6.06 12.35 -1.27
N THR A 179 -5.74 11.98 -2.52
CA THR A 179 -4.39 11.57 -2.90
C THR A 179 -3.35 12.67 -2.63
N GLU A 180 -3.63 13.92 -2.99
CA GLU A 180 -2.69 15.03 -2.74
C GLU A 180 -2.52 15.32 -1.25
N GLN A 181 -3.60 15.23 -0.47
CA GLN A 181 -3.58 15.48 0.97
C GLN A 181 -2.85 14.40 1.79
N LEU A 182 -2.66 13.21 1.22
CA LEU A 182 -1.89 12.13 1.86
C LEU A 182 -0.38 12.29 1.73
N LYS A 183 0.09 12.98 0.68
CA LYS A 183 1.52 13.24 0.48
C LYS A 183 2.17 13.91 1.70
N PRO A 184 1.64 15.02 2.27
CA PRO A 184 2.23 15.63 3.47
C PRO A 184 2.09 14.78 4.74
N LEU A 185 1.17 13.82 4.76
CA LEU A 185 0.99 12.86 5.85
C LEU A 185 1.89 11.63 5.73
N THR A 186 2.57 11.45 4.59
CA THR A 186 3.48 10.32 4.39
C THR A 186 4.70 10.47 5.29
N VAL A 187 5.01 9.42 6.06
CA VAL A 187 6.11 9.39 7.02
C VAL A 187 6.82 8.04 7.02
N ASN A 188 8.13 8.07 7.24
CA ASN A 188 8.90 6.90 7.58
C ASN A 188 8.94 6.76 9.10
N LEU A 189 8.70 5.54 9.60
CA LEU A 189 8.59 5.22 11.01
C LEU A 189 9.68 4.21 11.37
N ASN A 190 10.47 4.54 12.38
CA ASN A 190 11.41 3.64 13.03
C ASN A 190 10.81 3.18 14.35
N PHE A 191 10.19 2.00 14.37
CA PHE A 191 9.62 1.43 15.58
C PHE A 191 10.73 0.84 16.44
N GLN A 192 10.92 1.38 17.63
CA GLN A 192 11.99 0.99 18.54
C GLN A 192 11.44 0.41 19.84
N ARG A 193 12.16 -0.57 20.39
CA ARG A 193 11.93 -1.13 21.73
C ARG A 193 13.29 -1.24 22.41
N ASN A 194 13.40 -0.78 23.64
CA ASN A 194 14.68 -0.66 24.36
C ASN A 194 15.75 0.07 23.53
N ASN A 195 15.37 1.17 22.87
CA ASN A 195 16.24 1.98 21.99
C ASN A 195 16.88 1.21 20.82
N LYS A 196 16.28 0.09 20.41
CA LYS A 196 16.71 -0.72 19.26
C LYS A 196 15.58 -0.80 18.25
N THR A 197 15.90 -0.63 16.96
CA THR A 197 14.93 -0.83 15.87
C THR A 197 14.38 -2.26 15.91
N VAL A 198 13.06 -2.36 16.06
CA VAL A 198 12.32 -3.61 15.87
C VAL A 198 12.01 -3.78 14.39
N PHE A 199 11.39 -2.77 13.78
CA PHE A 199 11.11 -2.73 12.35
C PHE A 199 11.00 -1.28 11.86
N LYS A 200 11.05 -1.10 10.54
CA LYS A 200 10.83 0.20 9.89
C LYS A 200 9.64 0.11 8.94
N ALA A 201 8.91 1.19 8.80
CA ALA A 201 7.73 1.24 7.94
C ALA A 201 7.60 2.59 7.23
N ALA A 202 6.92 2.60 6.08
CA ALA A 202 6.36 3.80 5.49
C ALA A 202 4.84 3.77 5.70
N SER A 203 4.29 4.85 6.24
CA SER A 203 2.87 4.95 6.60
C SER A 203 2.35 6.38 6.45
N PHE A 204 1.08 6.59 6.78
CA PHE A 204 0.48 7.92 6.91
C PHE A 204 0.29 8.26 8.38
N ALA A 205 0.63 9.49 8.76
CA ALA A 205 0.30 10.02 10.08
C ALA A 205 -1.22 9.91 10.34
N GLY A 206 -1.58 9.35 11.50
CA GLY A 206 -2.96 9.03 11.88
C GLY A 206 -3.36 7.56 11.63
N TYR A 207 -2.59 6.81 10.84
CA TYR A 207 -2.83 5.39 10.58
C TYR A 207 -1.96 4.50 11.47
N VAL A 208 -2.59 3.67 12.31
CA VAL A 208 -1.90 2.82 13.31
C VAL A 208 -1.56 1.43 12.80
N GLY A 209 -2.06 1.06 11.62
CA GLY A 209 -1.64 -0.12 10.87
C GLY A 209 -0.34 0.10 10.11
N VAL A 210 0.10 -0.91 9.36
CA VAL A 210 1.24 -0.82 8.44
C VAL A 210 0.83 -1.42 7.10
N MET A 211 1.24 -0.79 5.99
CA MET A 211 1.05 -1.31 4.63
C MET A 211 2.39 -1.60 3.92
N THR A 212 3.48 -1.05 4.43
CA THR A 212 4.82 -1.16 3.85
C THR A 212 5.84 -1.11 4.98
N GLY A 213 6.65 -2.15 5.12
CA GLY A 213 7.71 -2.15 6.11
C GLY A 213 8.67 -3.31 5.95
N PHE A 214 9.73 -3.29 6.76
CA PHE A 214 10.68 -4.38 6.85
C PHE A 214 11.25 -4.48 8.25
N LYS A 215 11.61 -5.71 8.61
CA LYS A 215 12.35 -6.06 9.82
C LYS A 215 13.82 -6.24 9.44
N PRO A 216 14.73 -5.36 9.90
CA PRO A 216 16.12 -5.37 9.45
C PRO A 216 16.78 -6.75 9.55
N GLY A 217 17.36 -7.22 8.45
CA GLY A 217 18.07 -8.49 8.38
C GLY A 217 17.19 -9.74 8.41
N LEU A 218 15.86 -9.62 8.44
CA LEU A 218 14.95 -10.78 8.53
C LEU A 218 13.99 -10.87 7.33
N PHE A 219 13.10 -9.89 7.18
CA PHE A 219 12.12 -9.91 6.08
C PHE A 219 11.56 -8.52 5.79
N SER A 220 10.91 -8.38 4.64
CA SER A 220 10.24 -7.18 4.13
C SER A 220 8.82 -7.55 3.70
N LEU A 221 7.86 -6.66 3.90
CA LEU A 221 6.45 -6.95 3.75
C LEU A 221 5.69 -5.74 3.20
N THR A 222 4.93 -5.98 2.12
CA THR A 222 4.02 -4.99 1.55
C THR A 222 2.63 -5.59 1.34
N LEU A 223 1.63 -4.72 1.40
CA LEU A 223 0.22 -5.05 1.27
C LEU A 223 -0.36 -4.42 -0.01
N ASN A 224 -1.06 -5.22 -0.80
CA ASN A 224 -1.91 -4.73 -1.88
C ASN A 224 -3.36 -5.16 -1.65
N GLU A 225 -4.30 -4.26 -1.96
CA GLU A 225 -5.73 -4.58 -1.92
C GLU A 225 -6.09 -5.68 -2.93
N ARG A 226 -7.02 -6.54 -2.53
CA ARG A 226 -7.62 -7.54 -3.40
C ARG A 226 -9.14 -7.40 -3.42
N PHE A 227 -9.68 -7.14 -4.61
CA PHE A 227 -11.12 -7.04 -4.80
C PHE A 227 -11.78 -8.42 -4.94
N SER A 228 -12.85 -8.65 -4.17
CA SER A 228 -13.68 -9.86 -4.21
C SER A 228 -15.11 -9.51 -3.81
N SER A 229 -16.08 -10.29 -4.28
CA SER A 229 -17.48 -10.15 -3.82
C SER A 229 -17.60 -10.42 -2.32
N ASN A 230 -16.80 -11.35 -1.78
CA ASN A 230 -16.61 -11.53 -0.33
C ASN A 230 -15.49 -10.62 0.21
N GLY A 231 -15.66 -9.31 0.00
CA GLY A 231 -14.69 -8.26 0.31
C GLY A 231 -14.77 -7.71 1.74
N GLY A 232 -14.04 -6.62 1.99
CA GLY A 232 -13.98 -5.97 3.31
C GLY A 232 -15.33 -5.47 3.83
N TYR A 233 -16.29 -5.13 2.97
CA TYR A 233 -17.62 -4.67 3.40
C TYR A 233 -18.37 -5.78 4.15
N ILE A 234 -18.30 -7.01 3.65
CA ILE A 234 -18.85 -8.18 4.35
C ILE A 234 -18.08 -8.41 5.65
N GLY A 235 -16.76 -8.20 5.65
CA GLY A 235 -15.93 -8.24 6.85
C GLY A 235 -16.39 -7.30 7.95
N ILE A 236 -16.62 -6.03 7.62
CA ILE A 236 -17.11 -5.03 8.56
C ILE A 236 -18.52 -5.36 9.04
N LEU A 237 -19.41 -5.81 8.15
CA LEU A 237 -20.76 -6.22 8.54
C LEU A 237 -20.72 -7.40 9.53
N GLU A 238 -19.93 -8.44 9.26
CA GLU A 238 -19.73 -9.55 10.19
C GLU A 238 -19.16 -9.07 11.53
N TRP A 239 -18.20 -8.13 11.51
CA TRP A 239 -17.61 -7.56 12.72
C TRP A 239 -18.63 -6.81 13.58
N VAL A 240 -19.42 -5.92 12.96
CA VAL A 240 -20.48 -5.15 13.63
C VAL A 240 -21.56 -6.07 14.19
N LEU A 241 -21.87 -7.18 13.51
CA LEU A 241 -22.80 -8.20 13.98
C LEU A 241 -22.21 -9.16 15.05
N GLY A 242 -21.01 -8.87 15.56
CA GLY A 242 -20.40 -9.56 16.70
C GLY A 242 -19.38 -10.64 16.35
N LYS A 243 -19.17 -10.96 15.07
CA LYS A 243 -18.17 -11.94 14.64
C LYS A 243 -16.79 -11.28 14.48
N LYS A 244 -16.03 -11.26 15.58
CA LYS A 244 -14.75 -10.53 15.70
C LYS A 244 -13.50 -11.45 15.70
N ASP A 245 -13.57 -12.59 14.99
CA ASP A 245 -12.48 -13.58 14.90
C ASP A 245 -11.46 -13.27 13.78
N ALA A 246 -11.73 -12.26 12.95
CA ALA A 246 -10.86 -11.81 11.86
C ALA A 246 -9.86 -10.73 12.30
N LYS A 247 -8.75 -10.58 11.57
CA LYS A 247 -7.79 -9.48 11.73
C LYS A 247 -7.94 -8.46 10.61
N TRP A 248 -7.85 -7.19 10.96
CA TRP A 248 -7.73 -6.07 10.02
C TRP A 248 -6.40 -6.18 9.26
N ILE A 249 -6.39 -5.92 7.95
CA ILE A 249 -5.24 -6.29 7.10
C ILE A 249 -4.00 -5.44 7.45
N GLY A 250 -4.18 -4.16 7.79
CA GLY A 250 -3.06 -3.33 8.24
C GLY A 250 -2.55 -3.69 9.64
N PHE A 251 -3.42 -4.21 10.50
CA PHE A 251 -3.06 -4.57 11.88
C PHE A 251 -2.32 -5.89 11.96
N ILE A 252 -2.69 -6.87 11.12
CA ILE A 252 -1.92 -8.12 11.03
C ILE A 252 -0.53 -7.86 10.43
N LEU A 253 -0.41 -6.99 9.42
CA LEU A 253 0.89 -6.62 8.84
C LEU A 253 1.82 -6.03 9.89
N ARG A 254 1.31 -5.10 10.70
CA ARG A 254 2.06 -4.51 11.81
C ARG A 254 2.42 -5.55 12.87
N SER A 255 1.49 -6.41 13.24
CA SER A 255 1.72 -7.46 14.25
C SER A 255 2.83 -8.43 13.81
N VAL A 256 2.87 -8.79 12.53
CA VAL A 256 3.92 -9.64 11.94
C VAL A 256 5.26 -8.93 11.97
N LEU A 257 5.35 -7.68 11.51
CA LEU A 257 6.61 -6.90 11.57
C LEU A 257 7.13 -6.71 13.01
N GLU A 258 6.23 -6.45 13.95
CA GLU A 258 6.59 -6.23 15.34
C GLU A 258 7.05 -7.52 16.04
N ASN A 259 6.39 -8.66 15.78
CA ASN A 259 6.55 -9.86 16.59
C ASN A 259 7.26 -11.03 15.89
N SER A 260 7.06 -11.25 14.58
CA SER A 260 7.65 -12.40 13.89
C SER A 260 9.16 -12.29 13.76
N THR A 261 9.83 -13.43 13.79
CA THR A 261 11.29 -13.54 13.88
C THR A 261 11.95 -14.16 12.64
N SER A 262 11.17 -14.63 11.68
CA SER A 262 11.66 -15.17 10.40
C SER A 262 10.67 -14.98 9.26
N TYR A 263 11.17 -15.14 8.02
CA TYR A 263 10.37 -15.17 6.80
C TYR A 263 9.30 -16.28 6.86
N GLU A 264 9.68 -17.51 7.22
CA GLU A 264 8.75 -18.64 7.29
C GLU A 264 7.66 -18.49 8.36
N GLU A 265 8.01 -17.91 9.53
CA GLU A 265 7.01 -17.60 10.55
C GLU A 265 6.00 -16.55 10.04
N ALA A 266 6.51 -15.47 9.44
CA ALA A 266 5.67 -14.42 8.85
C ALA A 266 4.76 -14.99 7.75
N LYS A 267 5.30 -15.79 6.84
CA LYS A 267 4.57 -16.47 5.76
C LYS A 267 3.46 -17.34 6.33
N ASN A 268 3.77 -18.21 7.29
CA ASN A 268 2.79 -19.09 7.91
C ASN A 268 1.63 -18.33 8.57
N ILE A 269 1.92 -17.24 9.29
CA ILE A 269 0.90 -16.36 9.89
C ILE A 269 0.03 -15.72 8.80
N LEU A 270 0.66 -15.16 7.76
CA LEU A 270 -0.01 -14.43 6.69
C LEU A 270 -0.81 -15.34 5.76
N THR A 271 -0.50 -16.62 5.67
CA THR A 271 -1.27 -17.63 4.92
C THR A 271 -2.51 -18.10 5.67
N LYS A 272 -2.45 -18.22 7.01
CA LYS A 272 -3.48 -18.91 7.81
C LYS A 272 -4.44 -18.00 8.56
N THR A 273 -4.03 -16.77 8.87
CA THR A 273 -4.82 -15.86 9.70
C THR A 273 -6.10 -15.43 8.99
N LYS A 274 -7.27 -15.54 9.63
CA LYS A 274 -8.54 -14.99 9.12
C LYS A 274 -8.45 -13.46 9.03
N LEU A 275 -8.88 -12.90 7.91
CA LEU A 275 -8.80 -11.48 7.57
C LEU A 275 -10.19 -10.84 7.45
N LEU A 276 -10.25 -9.55 7.77
CA LEU A 276 -11.44 -8.74 7.58
C LEU A 276 -11.73 -8.55 6.09
N ALA A 277 -10.69 -8.24 5.31
CA ALA A 277 -10.74 -8.07 3.87
C ALA A 277 -9.77 -9.03 3.15
N PRO A 278 -10.04 -9.41 1.89
CA PRO A 278 -9.07 -10.08 1.03
C PRO A 278 -7.83 -9.19 0.80
N ALA A 279 -6.69 -9.80 0.53
CA ALA A 279 -5.44 -9.06 0.34
C ALA A 279 -4.44 -9.83 -0.52
N TYR A 280 -3.43 -9.13 -1.02
CA TYR A 280 -2.16 -9.74 -1.40
C TYR A 280 -1.08 -9.31 -0.41
N PHE A 281 -0.42 -10.28 0.22
CA PHE A 281 0.79 -10.02 0.99
C PHE A 281 1.99 -10.36 0.11
N ILE A 282 2.87 -9.40 -0.09
CA ILE A 282 4.14 -9.62 -0.79
C ILE A 282 5.20 -9.63 0.29
N LEU A 283 5.89 -10.76 0.43
CA LEU A 283 6.82 -11.03 1.52
C LEU A 283 8.17 -11.43 0.94
N GLY A 284 9.24 -10.73 1.31
CA GLY A 284 10.62 -11.07 0.94
C GLY A 284 11.43 -11.35 2.20
N GLY A 285 12.26 -12.39 2.20
CA GLY A 285 13.11 -12.78 3.32
C GLY A 285 14.51 -12.21 3.22
N ASN A 286 15.49 -12.97 3.70
CA ASN A 286 16.89 -12.58 3.74
C ASN A 286 17.85 -13.58 3.07
N VAL A 287 17.33 -14.70 2.52
CA VAL A 287 18.11 -15.65 1.72
C VAL A 287 17.50 -15.88 0.33
N SER A 288 18.31 -16.40 -0.59
CA SER A 288 17.90 -16.76 -1.96
C SER A 288 16.64 -17.64 -1.96
N GLY A 289 15.68 -17.32 -2.83
CA GLY A 289 14.39 -17.98 -2.95
C GLY A 289 13.30 -17.47 -2.00
N GLU A 290 13.65 -16.73 -0.93
CA GLU A 290 12.66 -16.19 0.00
C GLU A 290 11.96 -14.94 -0.57
N GLY A 291 11.06 -15.14 -1.52
CA GLY A 291 10.18 -14.08 -2.00
C GLY A 291 8.87 -14.68 -2.45
N CYS A 292 7.74 -14.17 -1.97
CA CYS A 292 6.44 -14.69 -2.38
C CYS A 292 5.34 -13.64 -2.44
N VAL A 293 4.30 -14.00 -3.20
CA VAL A 293 3.00 -13.33 -3.20
C VAL A 293 1.97 -14.30 -2.63
N ILE A 294 1.41 -13.97 -1.48
CA ILE A 294 0.34 -14.71 -0.81
C ILE A 294 -0.98 -14.07 -1.22
N THR A 295 -1.76 -14.76 -2.04
CA THR A 295 -3.10 -14.31 -2.45
C THR A 295 -4.13 -14.80 -1.44
N ARG A 296 -4.77 -13.87 -0.73
CA ARG A 296 -5.68 -14.16 0.37
C ARG A 296 -7.12 -13.80 0.04
N ASP A 297 -8.01 -14.75 0.31
CA ASP A 297 -9.38 -14.42 0.69
C ASP A 297 -9.47 -14.23 2.20
N ARG A 298 -10.63 -13.74 2.67
CA ARG A 298 -10.90 -13.50 4.09
C ARG A 298 -10.60 -14.71 4.99
N LYS A 299 -10.84 -15.93 4.50
CA LYS A 299 -10.77 -17.15 5.33
C LYS A 299 -9.61 -18.07 4.99
N GLU A 300 -9.03 -17.96 3.80
CA GLU A 300 -8.04 -18.91 3.31
C GLU A 300 -7.02 -18.25 2.37
N SER A 301 -5.96 -18.98 2.07
CA SER A 301 -4.98 -18.62 1.04
C SER A 301 -5.33 -19.33 -0.25
N LEU A 302 -5.50 -18.57 -1.33
CA LEU A 302 -5.85 -19.09 -2.64
C LEU A 302 -4.64 -19.53 -3.44
N ASP A 303 -3.51 -18.85 -3.26
CA ASP A 303 -2.24 -19.12 -3.95
C ASP A 303 -1.08 -18.59 -3.12
N VAL A 304 0.05 -19.27 -3.17
CA VAL A 304 1.34 -18.80 -2.64
C VAL A 304 2.34 -18.93 -3.78
N TYR A 305 2.63 -17.80 -4.42
CA TYR A 305 3.50 -17.75 -5.60
C TYR A 305 4.89 -17.30 -5.21
N GLU A 306 5.82 -18.24 -5.14
CA GLU A 306 7.19 -18.03 -4.68
C GLU A 306 8.15 -17.77 -5.85
N LEU A 307 9.26 -17.09 -5.55
CA LEU A 307 10.45 -17.09 -6.39
C LEU A 307 10.91 -18.52 -6.62
N ASP A 308 11.47 -18.76 -7.80
CA ASP A 308 12.13 -20.01 -8.13
C ASP A 308 13.32 -19.71 -9.05
N PRO A 309 14.42 -19.18 -8.49
CA PRO A 309 15.58 -18.76 -9.27
C PRO A 309 16.17 -19.92 -10.09
N LYS A 310 16.08 -21.16 -9.58
CA LYS A 310 16.56 -22.37 -10.26
C LYS A 310 15.78 -22.67 -11.55
N GLN A 311 14.51 -22.30 -11.60
CA GLN A 311 13.66 -22.38 -12.79
C GLN A 311 13.54 -21.04 -13.52
N GLY A 312 14.44 -20.08 -13.27
CA GLY A 312 14.49 -18.79 -13.95
C GLY A 312 13.47 -17.76 -13.47
N ARG A 313 12.72 -18.04 -12.38
CA ARG A 313 11.78 -17.09 -11.79
C ARG A 313 12.48 -16.26 -10.71
N TRP A 314 13.17 -15.22 -11.17
CA TRP A 314 13.96 -14.31 -10.35
C TRP A 314 13.18 -13.08 -9.85
N TYR A 315 11.90 -12.93 -10.23
CA TYR A 315 11.04 -11.89 -9.67
C TYR A 315 9.60 -12.35 -9.45
N VAL A 316 8.91 -11.64 -8.58
CA VAL A 316 7.45 -11.64 -8.48
C VAL A 316 6.93 -10.21 -8.61
N VAL A 317 5.80 -10.04 -9.32
CA VAL A 317 5.12 -8.75 -9.49
C VAL A 317 3.65 -8.92 -9.11
N GLN A 318 3.19 -8.12 -8.16
CA GLN A 318 1.79 -8.07 -7.76
C GLN A 318 1.25 -6.65 -7.85
N THR A 319 0.08 -6.51 -8.48
CA THR A 319 -0.72 -5.29 -8.48
C THR A 319 -1.99 -5.52 -7.65
N ASN A 320 -3.19 -5.40 -8.22
CA ASN A 320 -4.47 -5.56 -7.53
C ASN A 320 -5.37 -6.63 -8.17
N TYR A 321 -4.79 -7.51 -9.01
CA TYR A 321 -5.51 -8.58 -9.70
C TYR A 321 -4.89 -9.94 -9.42
N ASP A 322 -5.68 -11.00 -9.46
CA ASP A 322 -5.18 -12.36 -9.29
C ASP A 322 -4.20 -12.69 -10.41
N ARG A 323 -3.13 -13.43 -10.10
CA ARG A 323 -2.07 -13.74 -11.08
C ARG A 323 -2.58 -14.56 -12.27
N TRP A 324 -3.53 -15.46 -12.02
CA TRP A 324 -4.15 -16.36 -13.01
C TRP A 324 -5.34 -15.75 -13.75
N LYS A 325 -5.67 -14.47 -13.50
CA LYS A 325 -6.72 -13.74 -14.22
C LYS A 325 -6.11 -12.66 -15.10
N ASN A 326 -6.89 -12.23 -16.09
CA ASN A 326 -6.57 -11.04 -16.86
C ASN A 326 -6.58 -9.81 -15.96
N THR A 327 -5.73 -8.84 -16.31
CA THR A 327 -5.77 -7.50 -15.74
C THR A 327 -7.04 -6.77 -16.17
N PHE A 328 -7.45 -5.76 -15.41
CA PHE A 328 -8.51 -4.88 -15.87
C PHE A 328 -7.98 -4.03 -17.02
N PHE A 329 -8.70 -3.96 -18.14
CA PHE A 329 -8.19 -3.36 -19.38
C PHE A 329 -7.85 -1.86 -19.27
N LEU A 330 -8.41 -1.14 -18.29
CA LEU A 330 -8.07 0.26 -18.00
C LEU A 330 -7.00 0.44 -16.91
N ASP A 331 -6.60 -0.62 -16.21
CA ASP A 331 -5.54 -0.61 -15.19
C ASP A 331 -4.65 -1.85 -15.31
N ASP A 332 -3.86 -1.92 -16.39
CA ASP A 332 -2.79 -2.92 -16.51
C ASP A 332 -1.43 -2.34 -16.14
N ARG A 333 -1.14 -2.29 -14.83
CA ARG A 333 0.20 -1.97 -14.32
C ARG A 333 1.13 -3.19 -14.24
N ARG A 334 0.60 -4.41 -14.32
CA ARG A 334 1.39 -5.64 -14.16
C ARG A 334 2.25 -5.89 -15.40
N THR A 335 1.65 -5.77 -16.59
CA THR A 335 2.33 -5.98 -17.87
C THR A 335 3.52 -5.02 -18.06
N PRO A 336 3.38 -3.68 -17.95
CA PRO A 336 4.52 -2.78 -18.10
C PRO A 336 5.60 -3.00 -17.04
N ALA A 337 5.24 -3.31 -15.79
CA ALA A 337 6.23 -3.65 -14.75
C ALA A 337 7.07 -4.87 -15.14
N LYS A 338 6.45 -5.94 -15.66
CA LYS A 338 7.16 -7.13 -16.15
C LYS A 338 8.03 -6.84 -17.37
N ILE A 339 7.55 -6.03 -18.31
CA ILE A 339 8.33 -5.61 -19.49
C ILE A 339 9.60 -4.89 -19.04
N CYS A 340 9.48 -3.91 -18.13
CA CYS A 340 10.63 -3.17 -17.65
C CYS A 340 11.61 -4.03 -16.83
N LEU A 341 11.11 -4.98 -16.04
CA LEU A 341 11.98 -5.95 -15.35
C LEU A 341 12.74 -6.84 -16.33
N ASN A 342 12.05 -7.38 -17.34
CA ASN A 342 12.69 -8.24 -18.35
C ASN A 342 13.75 -7.48 -19.16
N GLN A 343 13.52 -6.21 -19.47
CA GLN A 343 14.52 -5.34 -20.12
C GLN A 343 15.70 -5.02 -19.19
N THR A 344 15.46 -4.91 -17.88
CA THR A 344 16.50 -4.64 -16.87
C THR A 344 17.39 -5.86 -16.61
N THR A 345 16.82 -7.07 -16.73
CA THR A 345 17.47 -8.37 -16.51
C THR A 345 17.89 -8.65 -15.05
N GLN A 346 18.28 -9.89 -14.78
CA GLN A 346 18.82 -10.33 -13.48
C GLN A 346 20.29 -9.93 -13.26
N GLU A 347 20.98 -9.40 -14.28
CA GLU A 347 22.43 -9.11 -14.23
C GLU A 347 22.77 -7.88 -13.38
N VAL A 348 21.78 -7.02 -13.10
CA VAL A 348 22.01 -5.78 -12.36
C VAL A 348 22.31 -6.10 -10.90
N THR A 349 23.60 -6.06 -10.54
CA THR A 349 24.08 -6.25 -9.18
C THR A 349 23.98 -4.93 -8.41
N PHE A 350 23.22 -4.91 -7.32
CA PHE A 350 23.07 -3.70 -6.52
C PHE A 350 24.17 -3.62 -5.48
N SER A 351 25.15 -2.74 -5.69
CA SER A 351 26.17 -2.46 -4.68
C SER A 351 25.56 -1.73 -3.48
N MET A 352 25.65 -2.33 -2.28
CA MET A 352 25.22 -1.73 -1.00
C MET A 352 25.84 -0.36 -0.69
N SER A 353 26.87 0.05 -1.44
CA SER A 353 27.52 1.36 -1.38
C SER A 353 26.54 2.55 -1.54
N ILE A 354 25.45 2.36 -2.27
CA ILE A 354 24.44 3.41 -2.53
C ILE A 354 23.65 3.74 -1.25
N CYS A 355 23.50 2.80 -0.31
CA CYS A 355 22.74 3.01 0.93
C CYS A 355 23.57 3.53 2.13
N ARG A 356 24.90 3.63 2.04
CA ARG A 356 25.77 4.01 3.17
C ARG A 356 26.12 5.50 3.28
N LYS A 357 25.78 6.34 2.31
CA LYS A 357 26.06 7.79 2.41
C LYS A 357 24.94 8.53 3.15
N LYS A 358 25.10 8.58 4.48
CA LYS A 358 24.57 9.51 5.50
C LYS A 358 24.15 8.72 6.74
N GLN A 359 25.14 8.32 7.54
CA GLN A 359 24.96 8.27 9.00
C GLN A 359 25.34 9.64 9.55
#